data_AF-A0A238JVC7-F1
#
_entry.id   AF-A0A238JVC7-F1
#
_cell.length_a   1.000
_cell.length_b   1.000
_cell.length_c   1.000
_cell.angle_alpha   90.00
_cell.angle_beta   90.00
_cell.angle_gamma   90.00
#
_symmetry.space_group_name_H-M   'P 1'
#
loop_
_entity.id
_entity.type
_entity.pdbx_description
1 polymer ?
#
loop_
_entity_poly.entity_id
_entity_poly.type
_entity_poly.pdbx_seq_one_letter_code
_entity_poly.pdbx_strand_id
1 'polypeptide(L)'
;MFKINSTNRLRHAGFGFAILAGLCVGTANASVHGGLSTHKEINEGLTVIAAGEMIQDKCNSITPRMIRAYSFAKSLESMAHQAGYNDKQIEEFVEDKKEKARVKDAARAYLISKGLDPKRAESYCEVGLYEIERNSQIGVLLKAK
;
A
#
# COMPACT_ATOMS: atom_id res chain seq x y z
N MET A 1 -7.78 5.08 -3.38
CA MET A 1 -8.70 4.91 -2.23
C MET A 1 -7.89 4.62 -0.96
N PHE A 2 -6.85 5.41 -0.71
CA PHE A 2 -6.07 5.41 0.55
C PHE A 2 -6.17 6.77 1.24
N LYS A 3 -7.38 7.35 1.27
CA LYS A 3 -7.65 8.58 2.00
C LYS A 3 -8.14 8.24 3.41
N ILE A 4 -7.28 7.55 4.16
CA ILE A 4 -7.51 7.33 5.59
C ILE A 4 -6.81 8.46 6.34
N ASN A 5 -7.67 9.35 6.84
CA ASN A 5 -7.42 10.52 7.63
C ASN A 5 -6.50 10.21 8.82
N SER A 6 -5.28 10.74 8.82
CA SER A 6 -4.32 10.49 9.88
C SER A 6 -4.36 11.59 10.93
N THR A 7 -5.19 11.38 11.94
CA THR A 7 -5.18 12.17 13.18
C THR A 7 -5.42 11.26 14.38
N ASN A 8 -4.37 10.61 14.88
CA ASN A 8 -4.01 10.77 16.29
C ASN A 8 -2.61 10.26 16.61
N ARG A 9 -1.77 11.19 17.08
CA ARG A 9 -0.51 10.94 17.79
C ARG A 9 -0.82 10.91 19.28
N LEU A 10 -0.42 9.86 20.01
CA LEU A 10 -0.07 9.94 21.44
C LEU A 10 0.92 8.81 21.73
N ARG A 11 2.24 9.02 21.77
CA ARG A 11 3.03 9.66 22.85
C ARG A 11 2.64 9.19 24.25
N HIS A 12 3.26 8.11 24.73
CA HIS A 12 3.51 7.91 26.17
C HIS A 12 4.91 7.31 26.36
N ALA A 13 5.87 8.19 26.59
CA ALA A 13 7.12 7.85 27.25
C ALA A 13 6.85 7.94 28.75
N GLY A 14 6.92 6.81 29.46
CA GLY A 14 6.83 6.73 30.91
C GLY A 14 8.08 6.06 31.45
N PHE A 15 9.01 6.86 31.96
CA PHE A 15 10.16 6.43 32.73
C PHE A 15 9.72 6.07 34.16
N GLY A 16 10.24 4.95 34.69
CA GLY A 16 10.28 4.65 36.13
C GLY A 16 9.70 3.28 36.50
N PHE A 17 10.57 2.34 36.94
CA PHE A 17 10.57 1.73 38.28
C PHE A 17 11.32 0.37 38.31
N ALA A 18 12.28 0.27 39.24
CA ALA A 18 12.79 -0.87 40.02
C ALA A 18 12.98 -2.30 39.42
N ILE A 19 14.16 -2.85 39.73
CA ILE A 19 14.66 -4.21 39.43
C ILE A 19 13.97 -5.28 40.30
N LEU A 20 13.43 -6.32 39.66
CA LEU A 20 13.18 -7.65 40.23
C LEU A 20 13.31 -8.68 39.11
N ALA A 21 14.24 -9.63 39.27
CA ALA A 21 14.57 -10.66 38.30
C ALA A 21 13.47 -11.73 38.24
N GLY A 22 12.69 -11.72 37.15
CA GLY A 22 11.79 -12.81 36.75
C GLY A 22 12.07 -13.15 35.29
N LEU A 23 12.40 -14.41 35.02
CA LEU A 23 12.65 -14.93 33.67
C LEU A 23 11.32 -15.04 32.90
N CYS A 24 10.74 -13.90 32.52
CA CYS A 24 9.63 -13.86 31.58
C CYS A 24 10.20 -14.12 30.18
N VAL A 25 9.88 -15.28 29.61
CA VAL A 25 10.06 -15.58 28.20
C VAL A 25 9.42 -14.43 27.41
N GLY A 26 10.26 -13.57 26.83
CA GLY A 26 9.81 -12.51 25.96
C GLY A 26 9.11 -13.14 24.77
N THR A 27 7.78 -13.12 24.77
CA THR A 27 7.01 -13.35 23.56
C THR A 27 7.49 -12.32 22.56
N ALA A 28 8.23 -12.78 21.54
CA ALA A 28 8.52 -11.96 20.38
C ALA A 28 7.16 -11.57 19.80
N ASN A 29 6.71 -10.35 20.09
CA ASN A 29 5.63 -9.73 19.36
C ASN A 29 6.18 -9.53 17.96
N ALA A 30 6.04 -10.56 17.12
CA ALA A 30 6.06 -10.37 15.68
C ALA A 30 5.06 -9.24 15.44
N SER A 31 5.61 -8.05 15.19
CA SER A 31 4.79 -6.88 14.94
C SER A 31 3.88 -7.30 13.80
N VAL A 32 2.55 -7.17 13.96
CA VAL A 32 1.57 -7.61 12.95
C VAL A 32 1.96 -7.16 11.54
N HIS A 33 2.61 -6.00 11.45
CA HIS A 33 3.25 -5.43 10.27
C HIS A 33 4.32 -6.31 9.61
N GLY A 34 5.19 -6.98 10.35
CA GLY A 34 6.27 -7.82 9.83
C GLY A 34 5.76 -9.02 9.00
N GLY A 35 4.63 -9.59 9.41
CA GLY A 35 3.98 -10.66 8.65
C GLY A 35 3.40 -10.17 7.31
N LEU A 36 2.55 -9.14 7.35
CA LEU A 36 1.89 -8.64 6.14
C LEU A 36 2.83 -7.89 5.20
N SER A 37 3.88 -7.23 5.70
CA SER A 37 4.90 -6.54 4.88
C SER A 37 5.80 -7.49 4.08
N THR A 38 5.91 -8.76 4.50
CA THR A 38 6.73 -9.77 3.82
C THR A 38 5.92 -10.66 2.88
N HIS A 39 4.58 -10.59 2.91
CA HIS A 39 3.72 -11.33 1.99
C HIS A 39 3.80 -10.76 0.57
N LYS A 40 4.55 -11.40 -0.31
CA LYS A 40 4.92 -10.88 -1.64
C LYS A 40 3.71 -10.44 -2.47
N GLU A 41 2.72 -11.32 -2.64
CA GLU A 41 1.56 -11.09 -3.52
C GLU A 41 0.68 -9.92 -3.05
N ILE A 42 0.42 -9.82 -1.73
CA ILE A 42 -0.31 -8.69 -1.14
C ILE A 42 0.46 -7.39 -1.40
N ASN A 43 1.76 -7.38 -1.19
CA ASN A 43 2.60 -6.18 -1.36
C ASN A 43 2.72 -5.75 -2.82
N GLU A 44 2.82 -6.70 -3.75
CA GLU A 44 2.78 -6.42 -5.18
C GLU A 44 1.42 -5.85 -5.59
N GLY A 45 0.32 -6.41 -5.08
CA GLY A 45 -1.02 -5.87 -5.30
C GLY A 45 -1.22 -4.47 -4.75
N LEU A 46 -0.74 -4.18 -3.53
CA LEU A 46 -0.78 -2.84 -2.95
C LEU A 46 0.05 -1.85 -3.77
N THR A 47 1.19 -2.30 -4.32
CA THR A 47 2.03 -1.52 -5.24
C THR A 47 1.27 -1.15 -6.52
N VAL A 48 0.52 -2.09 -7.11
CA VAL A 48 -0.36 -1.84 -8.26
C VAL A 48 -1.40 -0.76 -7.92
N ILE A 49 -2.09 -0.89 -6.79
CA ILE A 49 -3.12 0.08 -6.37
C ILE A 49 -2.50 1.48 -6.20
N ALA A 50 -1.35 1.55 -5.50
CA ALA A 50 -0.65 2.81 -5.27
C ALA A 50 -0.13 3.43 -6.57
N ALA A 51 0.37 2.64 -7.52
CA ALA A 51 0.79 3.12 -8.84
C ALA A 51 -0.39 3.71 -9.62
N GLY A 52 -1.55 3.03 -9.63
CA GLY A 52 -2.77 3.53 -10.24
C GLY A 52 -3.30 4.81 -9.57
N GLU A 53 -3.14 4.96 -8.26
CA GLU A 53 -3.44 6.19 -7.52
C GLU A 53 -2.50 7.34 -7.92
N MET A 54 -1.18 7.10 -8.02
CA MET A 54 -0.23 8.14 -8.48
C MET A 54 -0.50 8.62 -9.90
N ILE A 55 -0.88 7.72 -10.81
CA ILE A 55 -1.21 8.06 -12.19
C ILE A 55 -2.45 8.95 -12.22
N GLN A 56 -3.55 8.54 -11.61
CA GLN A 56 -4.80 9.32 -11.66
C GLN A 56 -4.70 10.68 -10.93
N ASP A 57 -3.85 10.78 -9.90
CA ASP A 57 -3.63 12.02 -9.16
C ASP A 57 -2.90 13.10 -10.00
N LYS A 58 -2.14 12.69 -11.01
CA LYS A 58 -1.34 13.59 -11.86
C LYS A 58 -1.81 13.64 -13.31
N CYS A 59 -2.57 12.66 -13.76
CA CYS A 59 -3.07 12.56 -15.13
C CYS A 59 -4.58 12.80 -15.21
N ASN A 60 -4.96 13.98 -15.71
CA ASN A 60 -6.37 14.36 -15.83
C ASN A 60 -7.14 13.61 -16.95
N SER A 61 -6.49 12.90 -17.85
CA SER A 61 -7.14 12.12 -18.92
C SER A 61 -7.34 10.64 -18.58
N ILE A 62 -6.90 10.19 -17.40
CA ILE A 62 -7.05 8.81 -16.93
C ILE A 62 -7.91 8.79 -15.67
N THR A 63 -8.71 7.74 -15.51
CA THR A 63 -9.56 7.54 -14.33
C THR A 63 -9.59 6.05 -13.92
N PRO A 64 -9.75 5.72 -12.64
CA PRO A 64 -9.90 4.34 -12.22
C PRO A 64 -11.20 3.71 -12.73
N ARG A 65 -11.13 2.43 -13.10
CA ARG A 65 -12.29 1.55 -13.23
C ARG A 65 -12.72 1.12 -11.84
N MET A 66 -13.55 1.92 -11.17
CA MET A 66 -13.89 1.76 -9.74
C MET A 66 -14.30 0.34 -9.35
N ILE A 67 -15.15 -0.34 -10.13
CA ILE A 67 -15.57 -1.72 -9.87
C ILE A 67 -14.36 -2.68 -9.88
N ARG A 68 -13.43 -2.51 -10.84
CA ARG A 68 -12.23 -3.35 -10.96
C ARG A 68 -11.24 -3.05 -9.84
N ALA A 69 -11.01 -1.78 -9.53
CA ALA A 69 -10.13 -1.37 -8.43
C ALA A 69 -10.63 -1.89 -7.07
N TYR A 70 -11.94 -1.77 -6.82
CA TYR A 70 -12.56 -2.28 -5.60
C TYR A 70 -12.48 -3.80 -5.51
N SER A 71 -12.86 -4.51 -6.58
CA SER A 71 -12.76 -5.98 -6.64
C SER A 71 -11.33 -6.46 -6.40
N PHE A 72 -10.34 -5.79 -7.00
CA PHE A 72 -8.93 -6.10 -6.78
C PHE A 72 -8.51 -5.87 -5.32
N ALA A 73 -8.89 -4.75 -4.70
CA ALA A 73 -8.61 -4.51 -3.28
C ALA A 73 -9.23 -5.59 -2.36
N LYS A 74 -10.48 -5.99 -2.61
CA LYS A 74 -11.14 -7.08 -1.88
C LYS A 74 -10.44 -8.42 -2.07
N SER A 75 -9.83 -8.67 -3.23
CA SER A 75 -9.05 -9.89 -3.47
C SER A 75 -7.78 -9.93 -2.62
N LEU A 76 -7.13 -8.79 -2.39
CA LEU A 76 -5.95 -8.68 -1.50
C LEU A 76 -6.34 -8.88 -0.04
N GLU A 77 -7.47 -8.30 0.38
CA GLU A 77 -8.03 -8.52 1.71
C GLU A 77 -8.38 -10.00 1.94
N SER A 78 -9.02 -10.65 0.97
CA SER A 78 -9.29 -12.09 1.01
C SER A 78 -8.01 -12.92 1.10
N MET A 79 -6.95 -12.53 0.39
CA MET A 79 -5.63 -13.19 0.48
C MET A 79 -5.02 -13.03 1.88
N ALA A 80 -5.13 -11.85 2.48
CA ALA A 80 -4.70 -11.63 3.86
C ALA A 80 -5.49 -12.52 4.85
N HIS A 81 -6.80 -12.66 4.68
CA HIS A 81 -7.58 -13.59 5.50
C HIS A 81 -7.14 -15.04 5.33
N GLN A 82 -6.89 -15.49 4.10
CA GLN A 82 -6.38 -16.84 3.84
C GLN A 82 -5.00 -17.06 4.45
N ALA A 83 -4.19 -16.01 4.58
CA ALA A 83 -2.92 -16.02 5.29
C ALA A 83 -3.04 -15.93 6.82
N GLY A 84 -4.26 -15.92 7.38
CA GLY A 84 -4.53 -16.00 8.81
C GLY A 84 -4.70 -14.65 9.54
N TYR A 85 -4.76 -13.54 8.81
CA TYR A 85 -4.93 -12.22 9.40
C TYR A 85 -6.40 -11.85 9.55
N ASN A 86 -6.77 -11.28 10.69
CA ASN A 86 -8.11 -10.75 10.92
C ASN A 86 -8.26 -9.30 10.44
N ASP A 87 -9.49 -8.80 10.40
CA ASP A 87 -9.83 -7.44 9.93
C ASP A 87 -9.00 -6.36 10.63
N LYS A 88 -8.91 -6.42 11.96
CA LYS A 88 -8.15 -5.43 12.75
C LYS A 88 -6.68 -5.41 12.36
N GLN A 89 -6.07 -6.57 12.16
CA GLN A 89 -4.66 -6.68 11.77
C GLN A 89 -4.43 -6.12 10.36
N ILE A 90 -5.36 -6.38 9.44
CA ILE A 90 -5.30 -5.84 8.08
C ILE A 90 -5.47 -4.33 8.10
N GLU A 91 -6.46 -3.82 8.83
CA GLU A 91 -6.73 -2.39 9.01
C GLU A 91 -5.51 -1.68 9.58
N GLU A 92 -4.96 -2.18 10.69
CA GLU A 92 -3.77 -1.62 11.34
C GLU A 92 -2.58 -1.54 10.36
N PHE A 93 -2.38 -2.59 9.54
CA PHE A 93 -1.33 -2.60 8.52
C PHE A 93 -1.58 -1.59 7.39
N VAL A 94 -2.77 -1.58 6.79
CA VAL A 94 -3.08 -0.68 5.67
C VAL A 94 -3.21 0.77 6.12
N GLU A 95 -3.39 1.02 7.42
CA GLU A 95 -3.42 2.35 8.01
C GLU A 95 -2.05 2.89 8.41
N ASP A 96 -1.09 2.01 8.68
CA ASP A 96 0.25 2.39 9.12
C ASP A 96 0.97 3.29 8.10
N LYS A 97 1.55 4.37 8.63
CA LYS A 97 2.20 5.39 7.80
C LYS A 97 3.47 4.89 7.14
N LYS A 98 4.24 4.05 7.84
CA LYS A 98 5.51 3.53 7.32
C LYS A 98 5.22 2.56 6.19
N GLU A 99 4.24 1.69 6.36
CA GLU A 99 3.81 0.76 5.31
C GLU A 99 3.22 1.48 4.10
N LYS A 100 2.36 2.48 4.31
CA LYS A 100 1.88 3.36 3.22
C LYS A 100 3.01 4.03 2.47
N ALA A 101 4.00 4.58 3.18
CA ALA A 101 5.15 5.23 2.56
C ALA A 101 5.99 4.23 1.76
N ARG A 102 6.30 3.07 2.35
CA ARG A 102 7.05 1.99 1.70
C ARG A 102 6.38 1.51 0.41
N VAL A 103 5.07 1.26 0.44
CA VAL A 103 4.29 0.85 -0.74
C VAL A 103 4.27 1.96 -1.81
N LYS A 104 4.12 3.22 -1.40
CA LYS A 104 4.19 4.35 -2.34
C LYS A 104 5.58 4.48 -2.97
N ASP A 105 6.65 4.28 -2.21
CA ASP A 105 8.00 4.32 -2.74
C ASP A 105 8.26 3.16 -3.72
N ALA A 106 7.77 1.96 -3.41
CA ALA A 106 7.80 0.83 -4.33
C ALA A 106 7.03 1.12 -5.63
N ALA A 107 5.84 1.71 -5.54
CA ALA A 107 5.05 2.10 -6.70
C ALA A 107 5.74 3.18 -7.54
N ARG A 108 6.37 4.17 -6.90
CA ARG A 108 7.15 5.19 -7.59
C ARG A 108 8.35 4.59 -8.31
N ALA A 109 9.10 3.72 -7.64
CA ALA A 109 10.25 3.02 -8.23
C ALA A 109 9.82 2.17 -9.44
N TYR A 110 8.69 1.46 -9.33
CA TYR A 110 8.09 0.75 -10.44
C TYR A 110 7.78 1.69 -11.61
N LEU A 111 7.07 2.79 -11.39
CA LEU A 111 6.71 3.71 -12.47
C LEU A 111 7.95 4.35 -13.12
N ILE A 112 8.97 4.71 -12.34
CA ILE A 112 10.26 5.21 -12.87
C ILE A 112 10.89 4.15 -13.78
N SER A 113 10.86 2.87 -13.38
CA SER A 113 11.35 1.78 -14.23
C SER A 113 10.55 1.60 -15.53
N LYS A 114 9.35 2.21 -15.62
CA LYS A 114 8.50 2.25 -16.83
C LYS A 114 8.63 3.55 -17.63
N GLY A 115 9.56 4.42 -17.26
CA GLY A 115 9.80 5.69 -17.96
C GLY A 115 9.12 6.90 -17.34
N LEU A 116 8.57 6.78 -16.12
CA LEU A 116 8.10 7.96 -15.39
C LEU A 116 9.27 8.89 -15.09
N ASP A 117 9.11 10.16 -15.45
CA ASP A 117 9.99 11.25 -15.03
C ASP A 117 9.26 12.11 -13.99
N PRO A 118 9.64 12.05 -12.70
CA PRO A 118 8.97 12.83 -11.65
C PRO A 118 8.99 14.35 -11.87
N LYS A 119 9.85 14.86 -12.76
CA LYS A 119 9.95 16.28 -13.11
C LYS A 119 9.02 16.68 -14.26
N ARG A 120 8.48 15.73 -15.03
CA ARG A 120 7.54 15.97 -16.13
C ARG A 120 6.17 15.44 -15.78
N ALA A 121 5.22 16.35 -15.56
CA ALA A 121 3.85 15.98 -15.19
C ALA A 121 3.19 15.11 -16.27
N GLU A 122 3.51 15.34 -17.53
CA GLU A 122 3.00 14.62 -18.70
C GLU A 122 3.41 13.13 -18.68
N SER A 123 4.58 12.81 -18.10
CA SER A 123 5.08 11.44 -18.06
C SER A 123 4.20 10.49 -17.23
N TYR A 124 3.40 11.02 -16.29
CA TYR A 124 2.38 10.24 -15.57
C TYR A 124 1.28 9.75 -16.50
N CYS A 125 0.85 10.59 -17.46
CA CYS A 125 -0.11 10.19 -18.47
C CYS A 125 0.50 9.22 -19.47
N GLU A 126 1.73 9.48 -19.94
CA GLU A 126 2.45 8.60 -20.87
C GLU A 126 2.54 7.17 -20.31
N VAL A 127 3.05 7.01 -19.07
CA VAL A 127 3.14 5.70 -18.41
C VAL A 127 1.76 5.11 -18.14
N GLY A 128 0.78 5.91 -17.72
CA GLY A 128 -0.58 5.43 -17.49
C GLY A 128 -1.23 4.85 -18.75
N LEU A 129 -1.08 5.53 -19.90
CA LEU A 129 -1.58 5.05 -21.19
C LEU A 129 -0.84 3.78 -21.63
N TYR A 130 0.48 3.74 -21.45
CA TYR A 130 1.28 2.55 -21.73
C TYR A 130 0.82 1.33 -20.92
N GLU A 131 0.55 1.50 -19.63
CA GLU A 131 0.03 0.43 -18.76
C GLU A 131 -1.36 -0.04 -19.22
N ILE A 132 -2.24 0.87 -19.66
CA ILE A 132 -3.57 0.55 -20.23
C ILE A 132 -3.43 -0.24 -21.53
N GLU A 133 -2.61 0.22 -22.46
CA GLU A 133 -2.42 -0.38 -23.79
C GLU A 133 -1.96 -1.83 -23.68
N ARG A 134 -0.98 -2.09 -22.82
CA ARG A 134 -0.42 -3.43 -22.62
C ARG A 134 -1.29 -4.35 -21.75
N ASN A 135 -2.45 -3.88 -21.30
CA ASN A 135 -3.35 -4.60 -20.38
C ASN A 135 -2.62 -5.13 -19.14
N SER A 136 -1.71 -4.34 -18.57
CA SER A 136 -1.06 -4.73 -17.33
C SER A 136 -2.07 -4.76 -16.18
N GLN A 137 -1.66 -5.32 -15.03
CA GLN A 137 -2.51 -5.26 -13.84
C GLN A 137 -2.88 -3.82 -13.46
N ILE A 138 -1.99 -2.82 -13.64
CA ILE A 138 -2.32 -1.40 -13.43
C ILE A 138 -3.31 -0.92 -14.51
N GLY A 139 -3.05 -1.23 -15.78
CA GLY A 139 -3.92 -0.85 -16.91
C GLY A 139 -5.32 -1.43 -16.85
N VAL A 140 -5.48 -2.63 -16.28
CA VAL A 140 -6.80 -3.25 -16.06
C VAL A 140 -7.61 -2.43 -15.04
N LEU A 141 -6.95 -1.80 -14.05
CA LEU A 141 -7.60 -0.95 -13.06
C LEU A 141 -7.88 0.47 -13.55
N LEU A 142 -7.29 0.89 -14.67
CA LEU A 142 -7.40 2.24 -15.21
C LEU A 142 -8.17 2.27 -16.54
N LYS A 143 -8.64 3.44 -16.94
CA LYS A 143 -9.12 3.71 -18.29
C LYS A 143 -8.79 5.14 -18.69
N ALA A 144 -8.58 5.36 -19.99
CA ALA A 144 -8.67 6.69 -20.56
C ALA A 144 -10.12 7.20 -20.41
N LYS A 145 -10.27 8.51 -20.25
CA LYS A 145 -11.57 9.18 -20.17
C LYS A 145 -12.29 9.17 -21.51
#